data_AF-A0A957V7Z4-F1
#
_entry.id   AF-A0A957V7Z4-F1
#
_cell.length_a   1.000
_cell.length_b   1.000
_cell.length_c   1.000
_cell.angle_alpha   90.00
_cell.angle_beta   90.00
_cell.angle_gamma   90.00
#
_symmetry.space_group_name_H-M   'P 1'
#
loop_
_entity.id
_entity.type
_entity.pdbx_description
1 polymer ?
#
loop_
_entity_poly.entity_id
_entity_poly.type
_entity_poly.pdbx_seq_one_letter_code
_entity_poly.pdbx_strand_id
1 'polypeptide(L)'
;MRRVTLKETQAPYEVALEDPTEVVILERDGEPVAAIVPIAEYEAFQSWRQAALRRQTRSDEEAAIEQEHAAFEKMLPELLQKYEGRVVALYQGQVVDVGDDRLTVWAKARKQLGQVPVYVQTVESSPRTLKLPHRKVVS
;
A
#
# COMPACT_ATOMS: atom_id res chain seq x y z
N MET A 1 -1.94 37.14 -10.76
CA MET A 1 -3.38 36.84 -10.57
C MET A 1 -3.87 35.99 -11.74
N ARG A 2 -4.33 34.76 -11.50
CA ARG A 2 -4.90 33.89 -12.54
C ARG A 2 -6.41 33.77 -12.27
N ARG A 3 -7.22 34.18 -13.26
CA ARG A 3 -8.69 34.16 -13.22
C ARG A 3 -9.20 32.85 -13.80
N VAL A 4 -10.11 32.19 -13.10
CA VAL A 4 -10.90 31.07 -13.62
C VAL A 4 -12.36 31.51 -13.54
N THR A 5 -13.06 31.51 -14.67
CA THR A 5 -14.47 31.89 -14.75
C THR A 5 -15.29 30.62 -14.94
N LEU A 6 -16.05 30.24 -13.91
CA LEU A 6 -17.04 29.17 -13.99
C LEU A 6 -18.36 29.76 -14.47
N LYS A 7 -18.91 29.20 -15.56
CA LYS A 7 -20.25 29.55 -16.07
C LYS A 7 -21.26 28.58 -15.48
N GLU A 8 -22.06 29.06 -14.54
CA GLU A 8 -23.34 28.44 -14.16
C GLU A 8 -24.46 29.49 -14.21
N THR A 9 -25.69 29.00 -14.39
CA THR A 9 -26.90 29.72 -14.81
C THR A 9 -27.53 30.62 -13.73
N GLN A 10 -26.77 31.06 -12.73
CA GLN A 10 -27.18 32.04 -11.73
C GLN A 10 -26.13 33.16 -11.66
N ALA A 11 -26.57 34.37 -11.31
CA ALA A 11 -25.68 35.53 -11.19
C ALA A 11 -24.48 35.16 -10.29
N PRO A 12 -23.23 35.38 -10.74
CA PRO A 12 -22.07 35.06 -9.94
C PRO A 12 -22.12 35.86 -8.64
N TYR A 13 -22.14 35.16 -7.50
CA TYR A 13 -21.99 35.78 -6.19
C TYR A 13 -20.50 35.89 -5.89
N GLU A 14 -20.03 37.12 -5.66
CA GLU A 14 -18.66 37.38 -5.24
C GLU A 14 -18.60 37.39 -3.71
N VAL A 15 -17.80 36.49 -3.14
CA VAL A 15 -17.50 36.48 -1.70
C VAL A 15 -16.06 36.94 -1.55
N ALA A 16 -15.87 38.12 -0.95
CA ALA A 16 -14.57 38.59 -0.54
C ALA A 16 -14.20 37.92 0.78
N LEU A 17 -13.17 37.08 0.79
CA LEU A 17 -12.63 36.48 2.00
C LEU A 17 -11.66 37.48 2.64
N GLU A 18 -11.99 37.97 3.83
CA GLU A 18 -11.19 38.98 4.54
C GLU A 18 -9.88 38.38 5.08
N ASP A 19 -9.85 37.07 5.38
CA ASP A 19 -8.64 36.35 5.79
C ASP A 19 -8.54 34.99 5.05
N PRO A 20 -7.53 34.81 4.17
CA PRO A 20 -7.33 33.57 3.41
C PRO A 20 -6.73 32.44 4.24
N THR A 21 -6.54 32.62 5.56
CA THR A 21 -6.01 31.59 6.46
C THR A 21 -7.06 30.73 7.15
N GLU A 22 -8.34 31.10 7.08
CA GLU A 22 -9.42 30.31 7.68
C GLU A 22 -10.07 29.35 6.68
N VAL A 23 -10.51 28.19 7.18
CA VAL A 23 -11.29 27.24 6.41
C VAL A 23 -12.73 27.74 6.32
N VAL A 24 -13.22 27.92 5.09
CA VAL A 24 -14.61 28.33 4.84
C VAL A 24 -15.40 27.15 4.30
N ILE A 25 -16.50 26.80 4.98
CA ILE A 25 -17.41 25.74 4.53
C ILE A 25 -18.54 26.38 3.71
N LEU A 26 -18.77 25.83 2.52
CA LEU A 26 -19.89 26.18 1.67
C LEU A 26 -21.03 25.19 1.92
N GLU A 27 -22.17 25.71 2.35
CA GLU A 27 -23.38 24.92 2.62
C GLU A 27 -24.45 25.16 1.54
N ARG A 28 -25.23 24.12 1.25
CA ARG A 28 -26.43 24.17 0.41
C ARG A 28 -27.56 23.50 1.17
N ASP A 29 -28.66 24.23 1.39
CA ASP A 29 -29.81 23.74 2.16
C ASP A 29 -29.45 23.26 3.59
N GLY A 30 -28.41 23.86 4.19
CA GLY A 30 -27.87 23.48 5.50
C GLY A 30 -26.91 22.28 5.49
N GLU A 31 -26.59 21.73 4.32
CA GLU A 31 -25.62 20.64 4.16
C GLU A 31 -24.29 21.14 3.61
N PRO A 32 -23.15 20.75 4.18
CA PRO A 32 -21.84 21.14 3.67
C PRO A 32 -21.54 20.44 2.34
N VAL A 33 -21.31 21.22 1.28
CA VAL A 33 -21.04 20.70 -0.08
C VAL A 33 -19.61 20.94 -0.55
N ALA A 34 -18.92 21.93 0.03
CA ALA A 34 -17.51 22.21 -0.30
C ALA A 34 -16.80 22.95 0.85
N ALA A 35 -15.48 22.97 0.80
CA ALA A 35 -14.64 23.76 1.69
C ALA A 35 -13.58 24.51 0.88
N ILE A 36 -13.35 25.78 1.22
CA ILE A 36 -12.22 26.57 0.75
C ILE A 36 -11.19 26.54 1.86
N VAL A 37 -10.01 26.02 1.55
CA VAL A 37 -8.90 25.88 2.51
C VAL A 37 -7.69 26.67 2.00
N PRO A 38 -6.85 27.19 2.90
CA PRO A 38 -5.57 27.78 2.52
C PRO A 38 -4.72 26.79 1.73
N ILE A 39 -3.95 27.26 0.74
CA ILE A 39 -3.17 26.38 -0.13
C ILE A 39 -2.15 25.53 0.66
N ALA A 40 -1.56 26.10 1.71
CA ALA A 40 -0.62 25.40 2.58
C ALA A 40 -1.29 24.22 3.33
N GLU A 41 -2.52 24.40 3.79
CA GLU A 41 -3.30 23.33 4.44
C GLU A 41 -3.70 22.25 3.44
N TYR A 42 -4.10 22.63 2.23
CA TYR A 42 -4.38 21.68 1.16
C TYR A 42 -3.14 20.82 0.83
N GLU A 43 -1.96 21.43 0.72
CA GLU A 43 -0.71 20.71 0.46
C GLU A 43 -0.34 19.76 1.61
N ALA A 44 -0.53 20.18 2.86
CA ALA A 44 -0.33 19.33 4.03
C ALA A 44 -1.29 18.13 4.03
N PHE A 45 -2.57 18.36 3.74
CA PHE A 45 -3.58 17.32 3.61
C PHE A 45 -3.23 16.32 2.50
N GLN A 46 -2.80 16.80 1.33
CA GLN A 46 -2.38 15.92 0.23
C GLN A 46 -1.17 15.07 0.61
N SER A 47 -0.19 15.65 1.30
CA SER A 47 1.00 14.93 1.77
C SER A 47 0.63 13.85 2.78
N TRP A 48 -0.24 14.18 3.74
CA TRP A 48 -0.79 13.21 4.69
C TRP A 48 -1.55 12.08 3.98
N ARG A 49 -2.43 12.41 3.02
CA ARG A 49 -3.21 11.42 2.26
C ARG A 49 -2.32 10.47 1.49
N GLN A 50 -1.26 10.96 0.84
CA GLN A 50 -0.29 10.11 0.15
C GLN A 50 0.47 9.20 1.12
N ALA A 51 0.86 9.72 2.28
CA ALA A 51 1.50 8.91 3.31
C ALA A 51 0.56 7.83 3.87
N ALA A 52 -0.72 8.17 4.08
CA ALA A 52 -1.75 7.23 4.53
C ALA A 52 -1.99 6.12 3.51
N LEU A 53 -2.12 6.46 2.22
CA LEU A 53 -2.23 5.48 1.14
C LEU A 53 -1.02 4.53 1.11
N ARG A 54 0.21 5.05 1.21
CA ARG A 54 1.42 4.21 1.26
C ARG A 54 1.42 3.27 2.46
N ARG A 55 0.97 3.74 3.64
CA ARG A 55 0.86 2.89 4.85
C ARG A 55 -0.19 1.79 4.65
N GLN A 56 -1.33 2.14 4.05
CA GLN A 56 -2.39 1.18 3.75
C GLN A 56 -1.90 0.12 2.76
N THR A 57 -1.32 0.51 1.62
CA THR A 57 -0.75 -0.43 0.65
C THR A 57 0.27 -1.36 1.29
N ARG A 58 1.17 -0.82 2.14
CA ARG A 58 2.14 -1.65 2.85
C ARG A 58 1.47 -2.63 3.83
N SER A 59 0.46 -2.18 4.56
CA SER A 59 -0.31 -3.04 5.46
C SER A 59 -1.01 -4.17 4.70
N ASP A 60 -1.55 -3.88 3.52
CA ASP A 60 -2.20 -4.87 2.66
C ASP A 60 -1.19 -5.87 2.09
N GLU A 61 -0.01 -5.40 1.67
CA GLU A 61 1.10 -6.26 1.23
C GLU A 61 1.62 -7.16 2.36
N GLU A 62 1.79 -6.63 3.57
CA GLU A 62 2.19 -7.41 4.75
C GLU A 62 1.16 -8.49 5.09
N ALA A 63 -0.14 -8.16 5.04
CA ALA A 63 -1.22 -9.13 5.25
C ALA A 63 -1.24 -10.23 4.17
N ALA A 64 -1.01 -9.89 2.90
CA ALA A 64 -0.93 -10.86 1.82
C ALA A 64 0.26 -11.82 2.00
N ILE A 65 1.44 -11.30 2.36
CA ILE A 65 2.63 -12.13 2.62
C ILE A 65 2.39 -13.08 3.80
N GLU A 66 1.71 -12.64 4.86
CA GLU A 66 1.39 -13.51 6.00
C GLU A 66 0.45 -14.65 5.61
N GLN A 67 -0.51 -14.40 4.72
CA GLN A 67 -1.37 -15.45 4.18
C GLN A 67 -0.58 -16.48 3.37
N GLU A 68 0.35 -16.03 2.53
CA GLU A 68 1.23 -16.93 1.77
C GLU A 68 2.18 -17.71 2.67
N HIS A 69 2.68 -17.08 3.74
CA HIS A 69 3.49 -17.75 4.75
C HIS A 69 2.72 -18.89 5.43
N ALA A 70 1.48 -18.63 5.87
CA ALA A 70 0.62 -19.65 6.46
C ALA A 70 0.29 -20.78 5.45
N ALA A 71 0.17 -20.47 4.16
CA ALA A 71 0.01 -21.47 3.11
C ALA A 71 1.29 -22.33 2.94
N PHE A 72 2.47 -21.69 2.94
CA PHE A 72 3.75 -22.38 2.91
C PHE A 72 3.91 -23.34 4.08
N GLU A 73 3.60 -22.92 5.32
CA GLU A 73 3.68 -23.78 6.50
C GLU A 73 2.79 -25.02 6.38
N LYS A 74 1.57 -24.85 5.86
CA LYS A 74 0.64 -25.97 5.61
C LYS A 74 1.16 -26.91 4.54
N MET A 75 1.78 -26.38 3.49
CA MET A 75 2.32 -27.14 2.37
C MET A 75 3.72 -27.69 2.64
N LEU A 76 4.39 -27.27 3.71
CA LEU A 76 5.77 -27.60 4.02
C LEU A 76 6.06 -29.11 3.97
N PRO A 77 5.21 -30.02 4.51
CA PRO A 77 5.45 -31.46 4.42
C PRO A 77 5.50 -31.98 2.97
N GLU A 78 4.67 -31.44 2.08
CA GLU A 78 4.64 -31.82 0.67
C GLU A 78 5.80 -31.20 -0.10
N LEU A 79 6.15 -29.95 0.23
CA LEU A 79 7.28 -29.25 -0.37
C LEU A 79 8.60 -29.93 0.00
N LEU A 80 8.76 -30.39 1.24
CA LEU A 80 9.94 -31.15 1.67
C LEU A 80 10.10 -32.45 0.88
N GLN A 81 9.03 -33.12 0.48
CA GLN A 81 9.14 -34.33 -0.32
C GLN A 81 9.60 -34.06 -1.76
N LYS A 82 9.25 -32.91 -2.33
CA LYS A 82 9.45 -32.61 -3.77
C LYS A 82 10.60 -31.67 -4.06
N TYR A 83 10.89 -30.74 -3.15
CA TYR A 83 11.73 -29.57 -3.38
C TYR A 83 12.68 -29.30 -2.20
N GLU A 84 13.02 -30.30 -1.39
CA GLU A 84 13.99 -30.14 -0.30
C GLU A 84 15.28 -29.45 -0.76
N GLY A 85 15.70 -28.42 -0.02
CA GLY A 85 16.90 -27.63 -0.32
C GLY A 85 16.75 -26.63 -1.47
N ARG A 86 15.59 -26.58 -2.14
CA ARG A 86 15.32 -25.61 -3.21
C ARG A 86 14.51 -24.42 -2.71
N VAL A 87 14.60 -23.33 -3.45
CA VAL A 87 13.78 -22.14 -3.25
C VAL A 87 12.47 -22.28 -4.01
N VAL A 88 11.37 -21.99 -3.33
CA VAL A 88 10.03 -21.93 -3.93
C VAL A 88 9.47 -20.51 -3.82
N ALA A 89 8.75 -20.09 -4.86
CA ALA A 89 7.87 -18.92 -4.81
C ALA A 89 6.42 -19.38 -4.69
N LEU A 90 5.70 -18.82 -3.71
CA LEU A 90 4.28 -19.04 -3.51
C LEU A 90 3.50 -17.76 -3.80
N TYR A 91 2.36 -17.96 -4.44
CA TYR A 91 1.34 -16.93 -4.67
C TYR A 91 -0.04 -17.59 -4.64
N GLN A 92 -0.96 -17.01 -3.86
CA GLN A 92 -2.31 -17.54 -3.61
C GLN A 92 -2.31 -19.00 -3.16
N GLY A 93 -1.33 -19.38 -2.33
CA GLY A 93 -1.18 -20.75 -1.82
C GLY A 93 -0.79 -21.77 -2.88
N GLN A 94 -0.21 -21.35 -4.00
CA GLN A 94 0.30 -22.24 -5.05
C GLN A 94 1.76 -21.95 -5.35
N VAL A 95 2.54 -22.99 -5.65
CA VAL A 95 3.93 -22.83 -6.09
C VAL A 95 3.94 -22.33 -7.53
N VAL A 96 4.42 -21.11 -7.73
CA VAL A 96 4.48 -20.47 -9.06
C VAL A 96 5.84 -20.63 -9.73
N ASP A 97 6.91 -20.76 -8.95
CA ASP A 97 8.25 -21.03 -9.48
C ASP A 97 9.12 -21.76 -8.45
N VAL A 98 10.13 -22.49 -8.94
CA VAL A 98 11.10 -23.24 -8.13
C VAL A 98 12.49 -23.10 -8.73
N GLY A 99 13.51 -22.93 -7.89
CA GLY A 99 14.90 -22.86 -8.33
C GLY A 99 15.88 -22.93 -7.17
N ASP A 100 17.17 -22.73 -7.46
CA ASP A 100 18.23 -22.83 -6.45
C ASP A 100 18.61 -21.47 -5.85
N ASP A 101 18.24 -20.38 -6.53
CA ASP A 101 18.58 -19.01 -6.15
C ASP A 101 17.32 -18.15 -5.89
N ARG A 102 17.32 -17.47 -4.74
CA ARG A 102 16.20 -16.66 -4.26
C ARG A 102 15.90 -15.47 -5.16
N LEU A 103 16.94 -14.79 -5.63
CA LEU A 103 16.79 -13.62 -6.50
C LEU A 103 16.23 -14.02 -7.87
N THR A 104 16.70 -15.14 -8.41
CA THR A 104 16.26 -15.66 -9.70
C THR A 104 14.79 -16.09 -9.67
N VAL A 105 14.38 -16.83 -8.64
CA VAL A 105 12.99 -17.26 -8.44
C VAL A 105 12.08 -16.03 -8.25
N TRP A 106 12.49 -15.06 -7.44
CA TRP A 106 11.74 -13.82 -7.25
C TRP A 106 11.61 -13.01 -8.54
N ALA A 107 12.69 -12.85 -9.30
CA ALA A 107 12.69 -12.10 -10.55
C ALA A 107 11.78 -12.75 -11.61
N LYS A 108 11.79 -14.08 -11.70
CA LYS A 108 10.88 -14.83 -12.58
C LYS A 108 9.43 -14.71 -12.15
N ALA A 109 9.12 -14.88 -10.88
CA ALA A 109 7.77 -14.69 -10.34
C ALA A 109 7.25 -13.27 -10.62
N ARG A 110 8.08 -12.24 -10.42
CA ARG A 110 7.73 -10.84 -10.73
C ARG A 110 7.54 -10.57 -12.22
N LYS A 111 8.29 -11.26 -13.09
CA LYS A 111 8.12 -11.18 -14.55
C LYS A 111 6.81 -11.84 -14.99
N GLN A 112 6.37 -12.90 -14.33
CA GLN A 112 5.15 -13.63 -14.67
C GLN A 112 3.88 -12.98 -14.11
N LEU A 113 3.92 -12.51 -12.86
CA LEU A 113 2.74 -12.05 -12.11
C LEU A 113 2.68 -10.51 -11.98
N GLY A 114 3.74 -9.80 -12.33
CA GLY A 114 3.83 -8.35 -12.17
C GLY A 114 4.24 -7.93 -10.74
N GLN A 115 3.85 -6.71 -10.34
CA GLN A 115 4.17 -6.17 -9.02
C GLN A 115 3.19 -6.66 -7.94
N VAL A 116 3.12 -7.97 -7.73
CA VAL A 116 2.33 -8.58 -6.66
C VAL A 116 3.23 -9.09 -5.53
N PRO A 117 2.77 -9.07 -4.28
CA PRO A 117 3.50 -9.68 -3.17
C PRO A 117 3.56 -11.20 -3.37
N VAL A 118 4.77 -11.73 -3.44
CA VAL A 118 5.06 -13.17 -3.57
C VAL A 118 5.92 -13.61 -2.39
N TYR A 119 5.62 -14.76 -1.82
CA TYR A 119 6.41 -15.32 -0.72
C TYR A 119 7.49 -16.23 -1.30
N VAL A 120 8.77 -15.95 -0.97
CA VAL A 120 9.91 -16.72 -1.52
C VAL A 120 10.78 -17.23 -0.39
N GLN A 121 10.86 -18.56 -0.28
CA GLN A 121 11.56 -19.22 0.82
C GLN A 121 12.22 -20.52 0.38
N THR A 122 13.36 -20.85 0.99
CA THR A 122 14.01 -22.15 0.83
C THR A 122 13.25 -23.21 1.63
N VAL A 123 12.96 -24.33 1.00
CA VAL A 123 12.28 -25.47 1.61
C VAL A 123 13.30 -26.26 2.44
N GLU A 124 13.27 -26.07 3.75
CA GLU A 124 14.15 -26.74 4.71
C GLU A 124 13.33 -27.23 5.90
N SER A 125 13.69 -28.39 6.47
CA SER A 125 12.96 -28.99 7.60
C SER A 125 13.10 -28.21 8.91
N SER A 126 13.98 -27.22 8.99
CA SER A 126 14.19 -26.41 10.19
C SER A 126 13.67 -24.99 9.96
N PRO A 127 12.81 -24.44 10.85
CA PRO A 127 12.35 -23.07 10.71
C PRO A 127 13.54 -22.12 10.96
N ARG A 128 13.98 -21.41 9.91
CA ARG A 128 14.90 -20.28 10.08
C ARG A 128 14.13 -19.16 10.78
N THR A 129 14.32 -19.01 12.09
CA THR A 129 13.74 -17.93 12.87
C THR A 129 14.23 -16.59 12.33
N LEU A 130 13.42 -15.93 11.49
CA LEU A 130 13.76 -14.62 10.94
C LEU A 130 13.39 -13.57 11.99
N LYS A 131 14.38 -13.04 12.71
CA LYS A 131 14.17 -11.89 13.60
C LYS A 131 13.83 -10.68 12.72
N LEU A 132 12.55 -10.30 12.67
CA LEU A 132 12.18 -9.01 12.11
C LEU A 132 12.90 -7.90 12.91
N PRO A 133 13.61 -6.98 12.24
CA PRO A 133 14.19 -5.85 12.93
C PRO A 133 13.06 -4.98 13.51
N HIS A 134 12.90 -4.98 14.83
CA HIS A 134 11.99 -4.08 15.51
C HIS A 134 12.68 -2.72 15.70
N ARG A 135 12.00 -1.65 15.30
CA ARG A 135 12.44 -0.27 15.55
C ARG A 135 12.26 0.02 17.04
N LYS A 136 13.35 0.10 17.81
CA LYS A 136 13.30 0.66 19.16
C LYS A 136 12.92 2.13 19.07
N VAL A 137 11.75 2.49 19.62
CA VAL A 137 11.43 3.88 19.94
C VAL A 137 12.20 4.21 21.22
N VAL A 138 13.20 5.09 21.10
CA VAL A 138 13.88 5.67 22.27
C VAL A 138 13.02 6.86 22.70
N SER A 139 12.43 6.76 23.90
CA SER A 139 11.75 7.87 24.57
C SER A 139 12.72 8.61 25.49
#